data_AF-A0AA45JHF0-F1
#
_entry.id   AF-A0AA45JHF0-F1
#
_cell.length_a   1.000
_cell.length_b   1.000
_cell.length_c   1.000
_cell.angle_alpha   90.00
_cell.angle_beta   90.00
_cell.angle_gamma   90.00
#
_symmetry.space_group_name_H-M   'P 1'
#
loop_
_entity.id
_entity.type
_entity.pdbx_description
1 polymer ?
#
loop_
_entity_poly.entity_id
_entity_poly.type
_entity_poly.pdbx_seq_one_letter_code
_entity_poly.pdbx_strand_id
1 'polypeptide(L)'
;MAPKTPPTTPPRAPMPAEPGVVPAPPGQPVQKSAQFGILPSQVSDIANKWKNEGDAVNGLDFSALGAAKGEGSTTFAAVRAVQGPAKKATDSIGERLKTLGTKLEAFNSRVVETDARVAADIRSVAER
;
A
#
# COMPACT_ATOMS: atom_id res chain seq x y z
N MET A 1 5.06 19.90 -47.41
CA MET A 1 6.08 19.85 -46.34
C MET A 1 5.38 20.01 -45.00
N ALA A 2 5.42 19.00 -44.14
CA ALA A 2 4.92 19.06 -42.77
C ALA A 2 6.06 18.67 -41.80
N PRO A 3 6.21 19.35 -40.65
CA PRO A 3 7.32 19.11 -39.74
C PRO A 3 7.17 17.76 -39.01
N LYS A 4 8.25 16.96 -39.00
CA LYS A 4 8.35 15.74 -38.20
C LYS A 4 8.67 16.13 -36.76
N THR A 5 7.80 15.78 -35.81
CA THR A 5 8.10 15.84 -34.37
C THR A 5 9.05 14.72 -33.96
N PRO A 6 10.06 14.97 -33.11
CA PRO A 6 10.97 13.94 -32.63
C PRO A 6 10.32 13.06 -31.54
N PRO A 7 10.70 11.77 -31.44
CA PRO A 7 10.18 10.86 -30.42
C PRO A 7 10.75 11.19 -29.04
N THR A 8 9.89 11.35 -28.04
CA THR A 8 10.24 11.69 -26.65
C THR A 8 10.31 10.49 -25.71
N THR A 9 10.59 9.28 -26.22
CA THR A 9 10.75 8.09 -25.36
C THR A 9 12.25 7.79 -25.17
N PRO A 10 12.82 7.97 -23.96
CA PRO A 10 14.18 7.52 -23.70
C PRO A 10 14.27 5.98 -23.74
N PRO A 11 15.42 5.40 -24.11
CA PRO A 11 15.60 3.96 -24.19
C PRO A 11 15.40 3.32 -22.81
N ARG A 12 14.56 2.28 -22.76
CA ARG A 12 14.33 1.50 -21.53
C ARG A 12 15.59 0.67 -21.26
N ALA A 13 16.32 1.01 -20.19
CA ALA A 13 17.46 0.22 -19.74
C ALA A 13 17.00 -1.20 -19.36
N PRO A 14 17.80 -2.24 -19.62
CA PRO A 14 17.50 -3.59 -19.18
C PRO A 14 17.40 -3.64 -17.64
N MET A 15 16.50 -4.47 -17.12
CA MET A 15 16.44 -4.71 -15.69
C MET A 15 17.75 -5.32 -15.21
N PRO A 16 18.38 -4.77 -14.15
CA PRO A 16 19.52 -5.43 -13.52
C PRO A 16 19.08 -6.77 -12.94
N ALA A 17 19.89 -7.82 -13.14
CA ALA A 17 19.84 -9.03 -12.33
C ALA A 17 19.91 -8.69 -10.84
N GLU A 18 19.40 -9.58 -9.97
CA GLU A 18 19.53 -9.45 -8.51
C GLU A 18 20.92 -8.92 -8.14
N PRO A 19 21.05 -7.80 -7.40
CA PRO A 19 22.36 -7.26 -7.07
C PRO A 19 23.11 -8.26 -6.19
N GLY A 20 24.09 -8.95 -6.78
CA GLY A 20 25.13 -9.61 -6.02
C GLY A 20 25.80 -8.59 -5.09
N VAL A 21 26.16 -9.03 -3.89
CA VAL A 21 26.87 -8.19 -2.91
C VAL A 21 28.17 -7.71 -3.55
N VAL A 22 28.26 -6.42 -3.85
CA VAL A 22 29.52 -5.82 -4.31
C VAL A 22 30.48 -5.83 -3.11
N PRO A 23 31.62 -6.54 -3.16
CA PRO A 23 32.57 -6.50 -2.06
C PRO A 23 33.14 -5.08 -1.94
N ALA A 24 32.96 -4.45 -0.79
CA ALA A 24 33.53 -3.13 -0.53
C ALA A 24 35.07 -3.24 -0.41
N PRO A 25 35.83 -2.21 -0.85
CA PRO A 25 37.25 -2.10 -0.54
C PRO A 25 37.50 -2.16 0.98
N PRO A 26 38.65 -2.69 1.43
CA PRO A 26 38.92 -2.88 2.86
C PRO A 26 38.80 -1.57 3.64
N GLY A 27 37.94 -1.54 4.66
CA GLY A 27 37.82 -0.42 5.60
C GLY A 27 36.66 0.56 5.36
N GLN A 28 35.81 0.35 4.35
CA GLN A 28 34.58 1.13 4.19
C GLN A 28 33.34 0.29 4.56
N PRO A 29 32.38 0.85 5.33
CA PRO A 29 31.09 0.20 5.52
C PRO A 29 30.41 0.05 4.15
N VAL A 30 29.94 -1.16 3.85
CA VAL A 30 29.14 -1.45 2.65
C VAL A 30 27.97 -0.47 2.63
N GLN A 31 28.02 0.52 1.73
CA GLN A 31 26.87 1.39 1.54
C GLN A 31 25.74 0.51 1.01
N LYS A 32 24.69 0.35 1.81
CA LYS A 32 23.44 -0.30 1.42
C LYS A 32 22.97 0.46 0.17
N SER A 33 23.16 -0.13 -1.00
CA SER A 33 22.80 0.45 -2.29
C SER A 33 21.40 1.05 -2.17
N ALA A 34 21.26 2.33 -2.54
CA ALA A 34 20.00 3.06 -2.47
C ALA A 34 18.91 2.22 -3.16
N GLN A 35 18.06 1.58 -2.37
CA GLN A 35 16.98 0.75 -2.85
C GLN A 35 15.97 1.68 -3.52
N PHE A 36 16.02 1.78 -4.85
CA PHE A 36 15.03 2.50 -5.63
C PHE A 36 13.79 1.62 -5.76
N GLY A 37 12.86 1.74 -4.81
CA GLY A 37 11.53 1.10 -4.89
C GLY A 37 11.08 0.40 -3.61
N ILE A 38 9.80 0.03 -3.60
CA ILE A 38 9.16 -0.74 -2.53
C ILE A 38 9.17 -2.22 -2.95
N LEU A 39 9.68 -3.10 -2.09
CA LEU A 39 9.68 -4.54 -2.33
C LEU A 39 8.27 -5.12 -2.30
N PRO A 40 7.99 -6.21 -3.03
CA PRO A 40 6.71 -6.90 -2.94
C PRO A 40 6.31 -7.27 -1.51
N SER A 41 7.26 -7.68 -0.67
CA SER A 41 7.03 -7.95 0.76
C SER A 41 6.56 -6.71 1.51
N GLN A 42 7.18 -5.55 1.27
CA GLN A 42 6.78 -4.29 1.88
C GLN A 42 5.37 -3.85 1.43
N VAL A 43 4.99 -4.12 0.17
CA VAL A 43 3.63 -3.87 -0.32
C VAL A 43 2.62 -4.77 0.40
N SER A 44 2.94 -6.05 0.57
CA SER A 44 2.11 -6.99 1.34
C SER A 44 1.98 -6.58 2.81
N ASP A 45 3.05 -6.12 3.44
CA ASP A 45 3.02 -5.63 4.83
C ASP A 45 2.10 -4.41 4.99
N ILE A 46 2.16 -3.46 4.04
CA ILE A 46 1.25 -2.30 4.02
C ILE A 46 -0.20 -2.75 3.84
N ALA A 47 -0.45 -3.68 2.92
CA ALA A 47 -1.79 -4.21 2.67
C ALA A 47 -2.39 -4.87 3.92
N ASN A 48 -1.60 -5.70 4.61
CA ASN A 48 -2.00 -6.34 5.85
C ASN A 48 -2.23 -5.33 6.97
N LYS A 49 -1.33 -4.33 7.09
CA LYS A 49 -1.51 -3.25 8.06
C LYS A 49 -2.82 -2.51 7.83
N TRP A 50 -3.14 -2.12 6.60
CA TRP A 50 -4.39 -1.43 6.31
C TRP A 50 -5.63 -2.27 6.64
N LYS A 51 -5.62 -3.58 6.36
CA LYS A 51 -6.72 -4.47 6.76
C LYS A 51 -6.88 -4.51 8.28
N ASN A 52 -5.78 -4.72 9.01
CA ASN A 52 -5.79 -4.80 10.48
C ASN A 52 -6.26 -3.48 11.12
N GLU A 53 -5.76 -2.34 10.65
CA GLU A 53 -6.20 -1.03 11.12
C GLU A 53 -7.68 -0.79 10.77
N GLY A 54 -8.13 -1.27 9.60
CA GLY A 54 -9.55 -1.20 9.23
C GLY A 54 -10.44 -2.00 10.16
N ASP A 55 -10.02 -3.20 10.58
CA ASP A 55 -10.72 -3.99 11.59
C ASP A 55 -10.68 -3.33 12.97
N ALA A 56 -9.55 -2.75 13.36
CA ALA A 56 -9.43 -2.00 14.62
C ALA A 56 -10.36 -0.79 14.66
N VAL A 57 -10.44 -0.01 13.58
CA VAL A 57 -11.34 1.15 13.47
C VAL A 57 -12.80 0.73 13.50
N ASN A 58 -13.17 -0.34 12.78
CA ASN A 58 -14.54 -0.89 12.80
C ASN A 58 -14.94 -1.43 14.18
N GLY A 59 -13.95 -1.89 14.97
CA GLY A 59 -14.14 -2.43 16.30
C GLY A 59 -14.31 -1.38 17.41
N LEU A 60 -14.22 -0.08 17.09
CA LEU A 60 -14.41 0.99 18.08
C LEU A 60 -15.86 0.99 18.59
N ASP A 61 -16.02 0.84 19.90
CA ASP A 61 -17.32 0.85 20.55
C ASP A 61 -17.73 2.26 21.00
N PHE A 62 -18.92 2.67 20.55
CA PHE A 62 -19.55 3.95 20.90
C PHE A 62 -20.77 3.80 21.81
N SER A 63 -21.08 2.58 22.28
CA SER A 63 -22.24 2.28 23.12
C SER A 63 -22.32 3.17 24.36
N ALA A 64 -21.17 3.49 24.97
CA ALA A 64 -21.07 4.36 26.14
C ALA A 64 -21.61 5.78 25.88
N LEU A 65 -21.47 6.31 24.65
CA LEU A 65 -22.00 7.62 24.29
C LEU A 65 -23.54 7.62 24.28
N GLY A 66 -24.15 6.56 23.75
CA GLY A 66 -25.60 6.38 23.73
C GLY A 66 -26.20 6.13 25.12
N ALA A 67 -25.43 5.48 26.00
CA ALA A 67 -25.84 5.17 27.36
C ALA A 67 -25.65 6.33 28.36
N ALA A 68 -25.09 7.47 27.92
CA ALA A 68 -24.80 8.60 28.79
C ALA A 68 -26.09 9.14 29.45
N LYS A 69 -26.09 9.27 30.78
CA LYS A 69 -27.27 9.68 31.57
C LYS A 69 -27.12 11.09 32.12
N GLY A 70 -28.21 11.85 32.08
CA GLY A 70 -28.29 13.22 32.59
C GLY A 70 -29.61 13.82 32.14
N GLU A 71 -30.64 13.60 32.95
CA GLU A 71 -32.01 13.99 32.65
C GLU A 71 -32.12 15.53 32.60
N GLY A 72 -32.82 16.05 31.59
CA GLY A 72 -32.93 17.50 31.35
C GLY A 72 -31.64 18.20 30.87
N SER A 73 -30.49 17.50 30.79
CA SER A 73 -29.23 18.10 30.34
C SER A 73 -29.07 18.06 28.83
N THR A 74 -28.93 19.24 28.23
CA THR A 74 -28.61 19.42 26.81
C THR A 74 -27.24 18.84 26.44
N THR A 75 -26.25 18.93 27.35
CA THR A 75 -24.92 18.34 27.18
C THR A 75 -24.99 16.83 27.01
N PHE A 76 -25.72 16.13 27.88
CA PHE A 76 -25.88 14.67 27.77
C PHE A 76 -26.69 14.27 26.54
N ALA A 77 -27.66 15.09 26.11
CA ALA A 77 -28.35 14.87 24.85
C ALA A 77 -27.41 14.98 23.65
N ALA A 78 -26.51 15.98 23.64
CA ALA A 78 -25.50 16.14 22.60
C ALA A 78 -24.52 14.96 22.57
N VAL A 79 -24.07 14.46 23.73
CA VAL A 79 -23.20 13.27 23.81
C VAL A 79 -23.88 12.04 23.18
N ARG A 80 -25.15 11.77 23.51
CA ARG A 80 -25.90 10.65 22.90
C ARG A 80 -26.03 10.79 21.38
N ALA A 81 -26.20 12.01 20.89
CA ALA A 81 -26.31 12.28 19.45
C ALA A 81 -25.03 11.95 18.65
N VAL A 82 -23.87 11.84 19.30
CA VAL A 82 -22.59 11.51 18.64
C VAL A 82 -22.49 10.04 18.26
N GLN A 83 -23.14 9.12 19.00
CA GLN A 83 -22.97 7.68 18.83
C GLN A 83 -23.17 7.22 17.38
N GLY A 84 -24.32 7.57 16.78
CA GLY A 84 -24.69 7.15 15.43
C GLY A 84 -23.71 7.67 14.36
N PRO A 85 -23.44 8.99 14.30
CA PRO A 85 -22.44 9.57 13.41
C PRO A 85 -21.04 8.97 13.60
N ALA A 86 -20.59 8.78 14.84
CA ALA A 86 -19.27 8.21 15.12
C ALA A 86 -19.14 6.77 14.61
N LYS A 87 -20.17 5.93 14.83
CA LYS A 87 -20.21 4.56 14.30
C LYS A 87 -20.20 4.53 12.77
N LYS A 88 -21.02 5.36 12.13
CA LYS A 88 -21.06 5.45 10.65
C LYS A 88 -19.72 5.91 10.06
N ALA A 89 -19.07 6.88 10.71
CA ALA A 89 -17.79 7.40 10.26
C ALA A 89 -16.70 6.34 10.35
N THR A 90 -16.59 5.67 11.49
CA THR A 90 -15.62 4.60 11.71
C THR A 90 -15.86 3.41 10.78
N ASP A 91 -17.10 2.96 10.61
CA ASP A 91 -17.45 1.90 9.65
C ASP A 91 -17.00 2.23 8.23
N SER A 92 -17.25 3.46 7.79
CA SER A 92 -16.83 3.94 6.46
C SER A 92 -15.31 3.98 6.31
N ILE A 93 -14.59 4.43 7.35
CA ILE A 93 -13.12 4.49 7.34
C ILE A 93 -12.52 3.08 7.33
N GLY A 94 -13.00 2.19 8.21
CA GLY A 94 -12.48 0.85 8.31
C GLY A 94 -12.72 0.04 7.03
N GLU A 95 -13.90 0.17 6.41
CA GLU A 95 -14.19 -0.47 5.12
C GLU A 95 -13.27 0.04 3.99
N ARG A 96 -12.98 1.35 3.97
CA ARG A 96 -12.04 1.93 2.99
C ARG A 96 -10.63 1.41 3.19
N LEU A 97 -10.15 1.30 4.43
CA LEU A 97 -8.83 0.75 4.74
C LEU A 97 -8.71 -0.71 4.29
N LYS A 98 -9.73 -1.53 4.57
CA LYS A 98 -9.80 -2.93 4.11
C LYS A 98 -9.81 -3.03 2.59
N THR A 99 -10.63 -2.19 1.93
CA THR A 99 -10.70 -2.12 0.47
C THR A 99 -9.35 -1.75 -0.14
N LEU A 100 -8.65 -0.76 0.43
CA LEU A 100 -7.32 -0.37 -0.01
C LEU A 100 -6.31 -1.51 0.17
N GLY A 101 -6.34 -2.20 1.31
CA GLY A 101 -5.47 -3.36 1.55
C GLY A 101 -5.69 -4.47 0.52
N THR A 102 -6.95 -4.83 0.24
CA THR A 102 -7.29 -5.84 -0.78
C THR A 102 -6.85 -5.42 -2.18
N LYS A 103 -7.06 -4.16 -2.56
CA LYS A 103 -6.61 -3.63 -3.87
C LYS A 103 -5.09 -3.65 -3.99
N LEU A 104 -4.38 -3.31 -2.91
CA LEU A 104 -2.92 -3.28 -2.89
C LEU A 104 -2.32 -4.68 -3.00
N GLU A 105 -2.90 -5.66 -2.32
CA GLU A 105 -2.51 -7.07 -2.45
C GLU A 105 -2.73 -7.60 -3.88
N ALA A 106 -3.89 -7.31 -4.47
CA ALA A 106 -4.19 -7.69 -5.85
C ALA A 106 -3.23 -7.02 -6.85
N PHE A 107 -2.87 -5.76 -6.62
CA PHE A 107 -1.86 -5.07 -7.41
C PHE A 107 -0.50 -5.77 -7.29
N ASN A 108 -0.04 -6.06 -6.08
CA ASN A 108 1.25 -6.69 -5.82
C ASN A 108 1.35 -8.06 -6.52
N SER A 109 0.31 -8.89 -6.39
CA SER A 109 0.23 -10.20 -7.03
C SER A 109 0.37 -10.10 -8.56
N ARG A 110 -0.32 -9.15 -9.19
CA ARG A 110 -0.23 -8.93 -10.65
C ARG A 110 1.15 -8.45 -11.08
N VAL A 111 1.79 -7.59 -10.30
CA VAL A 111 3.15 -7.10 -10.59
C VAL A 111 4.14 -8.25 -10.57
N VAL A 112 4.14 -9.06 -9.50
CA VAL A 112 5.04 -10.22 -9.37
C VAL A 112 4.82 -11.23 -10.50
N GLU A 113 3.57 -11.53 -10.82
CA GLU A 113 3.26 -12.46 -11.92
C GLU A 113 3.73 -11.93 -13.28
N THR A 114 3.49 -10.64 -13.55
CA THR A 114 3.90 -10.01 -14.81
C THR A 114 5.42 -9.97 -14.93
N ASP A 115 6.12 -9.63 -13.86
CA ASP A 115 7.58 -9.58 -13.82
C ASP A 115 8.20 -10.96 -14.09
N ALA A 116 7.71 -11.99 -13.41
CA ALA A 116 8.16 -13.37 -13.60
C ALA A 116 7.95 -13.85 -15.05
N ARG A 117 6.80 -13.49 -15.66
CA ARG A 117 6.48 -13.83 -17.06
C ARG A 117 7.44 -13.14 -18.03
N VAL A 118 7.64 -11.84 -17.89
CA VAL A 118 8.55 -11.07 -18.75
C VAL A 118 9.99 -11.57 -18.60
N ALA A 119 10.43 -11.90 -17.39
CA ALA A 119 11.75 -12.47 -17.15
C ALA A 119 11.92 -13.85 -17.82
N ALA A 120 10.87 -14.67 -17.89
CA ALA A 120 10.88 -15.92 -18.63
C ALA A 120 10.96 -15.68 -20.15
N ASP A 121 10.17 -14.75 -20.68
CA ASP A 121 10.19 -14.39 -22.10
C ASP A 121 11.57 -13.88 -22.54
N ILE A 122 12.22 -13.02 -21.74
CA ILE A 122 13.57 -12.51 -22.02
C ILE A 122 14.60 -13.65 -22.05
N ARG A 123 14.56 -14.57 -21.06
CA ARG A 123 15.46 -15.74 -21.04
C ARG A 123 15.27 -16.61 -22.27
N SER A 124 14.03 -16.83 -22.70
CA SER A 124 13.73 -17.62 -23.90
C SER A 124 14.32 -17.03 -25.19
N VAL A 125 14.47 -15.70 -25.25
CA VAL A 125 15.13 -15.02 -26.38
C VAL A 125 16.64 -15.18 -26.32
N ALA A 126 17.23 -15.15 -25.11
CA ALA A 126 18.68 -15.29 -24.93
C ALA A 126 19.20 -16.72 -25.19
N GLU A 127 18.34 -17.73 -25.06
CA GLU A 127 18.65 -19.15 -25.29
C GLU A 127 18.48 -19.60 -26.75
N ARG A 128 18.13 -18.67 -27.66
CA ARG A 128 18.07 -18.89 -29.12
C ARG A 128 19.35 -18.42 -29.81
#